data_AF-A0A085LF38-F1
#
_entry.id   AF-A0A085LF38-F1
#
_cell.length_a   1.000
_cell.length_b   1.000
_cell.length_c   1.000
_cell.angle_alpha   90.00
_cell.angle_beta   90.00
_cell.angle_gamma   90.00
#
_symmetry.space_group_name_H-M   'P 1'
#
loop_
_entity.id
_entity.type
_entity.pdbx_description
1 polymer ?
#
loop_
_entity_poly.entity_id
_entity_poly.type
_entity_poly.pdbx_seq_one_letter_code
_entity_poly.pdbx_strand_id
1 'polypeptide(L)'
;MTAFAALAVAGAVATGLAGGVLFAFSTFVLGGLRRLAPGEAGAAMAAINRDALRPPLMLLLAASVVLPVVAAVVGLVTGADGSGWALAGAVAAVAGILGVTGVGNVPLNERLEAAAARGGDLADAWTAFWPRWLAWNHVRTVAGAASAALLALALV
;
A
#
# COMPACT_ATOMS: atom_id res chain seq x y z
N MET A 1 -5.18 -5.94 28.03
CA MET A 1 -5.63 -5.76 26.63
C MET A 1 -6.02 -7.13 26.10
N THR A 2 -7.22 -7.29 25.53
CA THR A 2 -7.62 -8.57 24.91
C THR A 2 -6.78 -8.86 23.67
N ALA A 3 -6.72 -10.12 23.23
CA ALA A 3 -6.03 -10.47 21.99
C ALA A 3 -6.60 -9.70 20.79
N PHE A 4 -7.93 -9.58 20.71
CA PHE A 4 -8.61 -8.76 19.71
C PHE A 4 -8.13 -7.30 19.72
N ALA A 5 -8.15 -6.64 20.88
CA ALA A 5 -7.74 -5.25 20.98
C ALA A 5 -6.26 -5.05 20.61
N ALA A 6 -5.38 -5.97 21.02
CA ALA A 6 -3.97 -5.93 20.66
C ALA A 6 -3.76 -6.01 19.14
N LEU A 7 -4.48 -6.92 18.48
CA LEU A 7 -4.44 -7.10 17.03
C LEU A 7 -5.02 -5.91 16.28
N ALA A 8 -6.14 -5.35 16.76
CA ALA A 8 -6.75 -4.16 16.16
C ALA A 8 -5.83 -2.93 16.25
N VAL A 9 -5.19 -2.70 17.42
CA VAL A 9 -4.18 -1.63 17.57
C VAL A 9 -3.00 -1.86 16.63
N ALA A 10 -2.41 -3.06 16.63
CA ALA A 10 -1.27 -3.37 15.77
C ALA A 10 -1.62 -3.24 14.28
N GLY A 11 -2.81 -3.70 13.88
CA GLY A 11 -3.31 -3.58 12.51
C GLY A 11 -3.58 -2.13 12.11
N ALA A 12 -4.14 -1.31 13.01
CA ALA A 12 -4.35 0.12 12.75
C ALA A 12 -3.02 0.85 12.53
N VAL A 13 -2.01 0.56 13.35
CA VAL A 13 -0.67 1.14 13.19
C VAL A 13 -0.03 0.68 11.88
N ALA A 14 -0.06 -0.62 11.58
CA ALA A 14 0.55 -1.15 10.36
C ALA A 14 -0.10 -0.60 9.07
N THR A 15 -1.43 -0.54 9.04
CA THR A 15 -2.19 0.00 7.90
C THR A 15 -2.04 1.52 7.78
N GLY A 16 -1.98 2.24 8.89
CA GLY A 16 -1.70 3.68 8.91
C GLY A 16 -0.30 4.01 8.41
N LEU A 17 0.73 3.27 8.86
CA LEU A 17 2.11 3.43 8.38
C LEU A 17 2.23 3.10 6.89
N ALA A 18 1.64 1.98 6.44
CA ALA A 18 1.61 1.61 5.02
C ALA A 18 0.91 2.69 4.18
N GLY A 19 -0.29 3.12 4.60
CA GLY A 19 -1.04 4.21 3.96
C GLY A 19 -0.25 5.52 3.91
N GLY A 20 0.50 5.84 4.97
CA GLY A 20 1.36 7.02 5.06
C GLY A 20 2.54 7.00 4.09
N VAL A 21 3.24 5.86 3.96
CA VAL A 21 4.28 5.68 2.94
C VAL A 21 3.70 5.89 1.55
N LEU A 22 2.55 5.29 1.26
CA LEU A 22 1.87 5.44 -0.02
C LEU A 22 1.41 6.88 -0.25
N PHE A 23 0.94 7.57 0.79
CA PHE A 23 0.55 8.98 0.70
C PHE A 23 1.75 9.88 0.34
N ALA A 24 2.92 9.62 0.91
CA ALA A 24 4.16 10.31 0.54
C ALA A 24 4.47 10.16 -0.96
N PHE A 25 4.27 8.95 -1.52
CA PHE A 25 4.39 8.71 -2.95
C PHE A 25 3.39 9.52 -3.78
N SER A 26 2.14 9.56 -3.33
CA SER A 26 1.07 10.27 -4.01
C SER A 26 1.20 11.80 -3.98
N THR A 27 1.92 12.36 -3.01
CA THR A 27 1.98 13.81 -2.80
C THR A 27 3.29 14.40 -3.28
N PHE A 28 4.41 14.04 -2.65
CA PHE A 28 5.67 14.75 -2.87
C PHE A 28 6.76 13.91 -3.54
N VAL A 29 6.79 12.58 -3.40
CA VAL A 29 7.83 11.77 -4.07
C VAL A 29 7.60 11.78 -5.58
N LEU A 30 6.40 11.42 -6.06
CA LEU A 30 6.12 11.46 -7.50
C LEU A 30 6.12 12.90 -8.04
N GLY A 31 5.71 13.87 -7.23
CA GLY A 31 5.85 15.29 -7.56
C GLY A 31 7.32 15.71 -7.76
N GLY A 32 8.24 15.20 -6.95
CA GLY A 32 9.68 15.38 -7.10
C GLY A 32 10.22 14.72 -8.36
N LEU A 33 9.90 13.44 -8.57
CA LEU A 33 10.34 12.68 -9.75
C LEU A 33 9.88 13.33 -11.06
N ARG A 34 8.65 13.86 -11.09
CA ARG A 34 8.10 14.58 -12.26
C ARG A 34 8.83 15.88 -12.63
N ARG A 35 9.69 16.41 -11.76
CA ARG A 35 10.52 17.59 -12.05
C ARG A 35 11.83 17.25 -12.75
N LEU A 36 12.23 15.97 -12.78
CA LEU A 36 13.42 15.50 -13.49
C LEU A 36 13.12 15.31 -14.98
N ALA A 37 14.17 15.13 -15.79
CA ALA A 37 13.96 14.70 -17.17
C ALA A 37 13.29 13.31 -17.18
N PRO A 38 12.34 13.01 -18.10
CA PRO A 38 11.55 11.78 -18.07
C PRO A 38 12.37 10.48 -17.96
N GLY A 39 13.50 10.38 -18.66
CA GLY A 39 14.40 9.23 -18.57
C GLY A 39 15.05 9.08 -17.18
N GLU A 40 15.47 10.18 -16.57
CA GLU A 40 16.04 10.20 -15.22
C GLU A 40 14.99 9.85 -14.16
N ALA A 41 13.78 10.40 -14.30
CA ALA A 41 12.65 10.09 -13.43
C ALA A 41 12.28 8.59 -13.50
N GLY A 42 12.22 8.03 -14.72
CA GLY A 42 11.99 6.61 -14.94
C GLY A 42 13.08 5.74 -14.33
N ALA A 43 14.35 6.10 -14.49
CA ALA A 43 15.48 5.36 -13.93
C ALA A 43 15.46 5.39 -12.39
N ALA A 44 15.19 6.55 -11.80
CA ALA A 44 15.07 6.71 -10.35
C ALA A 44 13.90 5.89 -9.80
N MET A 45 12.73 5.96 -10.44
CA MET A 45 11.56 5.16 -10.02
C MET A 45 11.82 3.65 -10.16
N ALA A 46 12.48 3.20 -11.22
CA ALA A 46 12.84 1.79 -11.38
C ALA A 46 13.82 1.32 -10.28
N ALA A 47 14.75 2.18 -9.84
CA ALA A 47 15.60 1.88 -8.69
C ALA A 47 14.81 1.80 -7.38
N ILE A 48 13.90 2.75 -7.15
CA ILE A 48 13.00 2.75 -5.99
C ILE A 48 12.13 1.49 -5.95
N ASN A 49 11.57 1.04 -7.09
CA ASN A 49 10.75 -0.17 -7.15
C ASN A 49 11.53 -1.42 -6.74
N ARG A 50 12.79 -1.56 -7.18
CA ARG A 50 13.67 -2.66 -6.76
C ARG A 50 13.92 -2.65 -5.25
N ASP A 51 14.12 -1.48 -4.66
CA ASP A 51 14.32 -1.35 -3.22
C ASP A 51 13.03 -1.53 -2.42
N ALA A 52 11.88 -1.21 -3.00
CA ALA A 52 10.57 -1.43 -2.39
C ALA A 52 10.28 -2.91 -2.12
N LEU A 53 10.87 -3.82 -2.90
CA LEU A 53 10.75 -5.27 -2.70
C LEU A 53 11.62 -5.81 -1.56
N ARG A 54 12.43 -4.97 -0.91
CA ARG A 54 13.28 -5.39 0.22
C ARG A 54 12.46 -5.56 1.51
N PRO A 55 12.98 -6.35 2.48
CA PRO A 55 12.21 -6.75 3.66
C PRO A 55 11.51 -5.64 4.44
N PRO A 56 12.08 -4.44 4.68
CA PRO A 56 11.43 -3.47 5.56
C PRO A 56 10.02 -3.06 5.10
N LEU A 57 9.86 -2.74 3.80
CA LEU A 57 8.56 -2.36 3.26
C LEU A 57 7.67 -3.59 3.03
N MET A 58 8.23 -4.71 2.58
CA MET A 58 7.46 -5.95 2.37
C MET A 58 6.87 -6.49 3.67
N LEU A 59 7.62 -6.44 4.78
CA LEU A 59 7.14 -6.83 6.10
C LEU A 59 6.03 -5.89 6.59
N LEU A 60 6.18 -4.58 6.38
CA LEU A 60 5.13 -3.61 6.73
C LEU A 60 3.85 -3.85 5.91
N LEU A 61 3.96 -4.04 4.59
CA LEU A 61 2.81 -4.32 3.74
C LEU A 61 2.15 -5.65 4.09
N ALA A 62 2.92 -6.70 4.37
CA ALA A 62 2.38 -7.97 4.85
C ALA A 62 1.64 -7.79 6.19
N ALA A 63 2.26 -7.09 7.16
CA ALA A 63 1.62 -6.79 8.45
C ALA A 63 0.33 -5.98 8.29
N SER A 64 0.30 -5.03 7.35
CA SER A 64 -0.89 -4.20 7.05
C SER A 64 -2.07 -5.01 6.49
N VAL A 65 -1.86 -6.26 6.07
CA VAL A 65 -2.93 -7.13 5.58
C VAL A 65 -3.22 -8.25 6.58
N VAL A 66 -2.18 -8.88 7.12
CA VAL A 66 -2.32 -10.01 8.05
C VAL A 66 -2.95 -9.57 9.36
N LEU A 67 -2.51 -8.47 9.96
CA LEU A 67 -3.02 -8.06 11.28
C LEU A 67 -4.51 -7.70 11.26
N PRO A 68 -5.04 -6.92 10.29
CA PRO A 68 -6.48 -6.69 10.19
C PRO A 68 -7.28 -7.99 10.00
N VAL A 69 -6.80 -8.91 9.17
CA VAL A 69 -7.48 -10.20 8.93
C VAL A 69 -7.52 -11.05 10.21
N VAL A 70 -6.40 -11.15 10.92
CA VAL A 70 -6.34 -11.91 12.18
C VAL A 70 -7.21 -11.22 13.26
N ALA A 71 -7.22 -9.89 13.33
CA ALA A 71 -8.13 -9.15 14.21
C ALA A 71 -9.60 -9.47 13.91
N ALA A 72 -10.00 -9.47 12.63
CA ALA A 72 -11.36 -9.82 12.21
C ALA A 72 -11.72 -11.25 12.59
N VAL A 73 -10.86 -12.24 12.30
CA VAL A 73 -11.11 -13.65 12.63
C VAL A 73 -11.24 -13.84 14.14
N VAL A 74 -10.29 -13.30 14.91
CA VAL A 74 -10.34 -13.40 16.38
C VAL A 74 -11.61 -12.74 16.92
N GLY A 75 -11.92 -11.53 16.46
CA GLY A 75 -13.11 -10.80 16.88
C GLY A 75 -14.40 -11.57 16.61
N LEU A 76 -14.54 -12.17 15.42
CA LEU A 76 -15.70 -12.98 15.06
C LEU A 76 -15.81 -14.28 15.87
N VAL A 77 -14.69 -14.97 16.08
CA VAL A 77 -14.66 -16.23 16.85
C VAL A 77 -14.95 -16.00 18.32
N THR A 78 -14.44 -14.91 18.91
CA THR A 78 -14.65 -14.60 20.32
C THR A 78 -15.93 -13.82 20.60
N GLY A 79 -16.67 -13.42 19.56
CA GLY A 79 -17.85 -12.56 19.71
C GLY A 79 -17.51 -11.18 20.27
N ALA A 80 -16.35 -10.62 19.91
CA ALA A 80 -15.95 -9.30 20.39
C ALA A 80 -16.86 -8.21 19.81
N ASP A 81 -17.24 -7.26 20.66
CA ASP A 81 -17.81 -5.99 20.22
C ASP A 81 -16.85 -5.31 19.25
N GLY A 82 -17.37 -4.75 18.15
CA GLY A 82 -16.55 -4.14 17.09
C GLY A 82 -15.97 -5.11 16.06
N SER A 83 -16.23 -6.42 16.15
CA SER A 83 -15.79 -7.42 15.15
C SER A 83 -16.24 -7.10 13.71
N GLY A 84 -17.41 -6.48 13.53
CA GLY A 84 -17.88 -6.00 12.23
C GLY A 84 -16.99 -4.89 11.64
N TRP A 85 -16.52 -3.96 12.47
CA TRP A 85 -15.57 -2.92 12.06
C TRP A 85 -14.20 -3.50 11.72
N ALA A 86 -13.72 -4.47 12.51
CA ALA A 86 -12.49 -5.18 12.21
C ALA A 86 -12.56 -5.94 10.88
N LEU A 87 -13.70 -6.59 10.58
CA LEU A 87 -13.95 -7.24 9.30
C LEU A 87 -13.94 -6.23 8.14
N ALA A 88 -14.63 -5.10 8.28
CA ALA A 88 -14.62 -4.05 7.27
C ALA A 88 -13.19 -3.51 7.02
N GLY A 89 -12.41 -3.31 8.09
CA GLY A 89 -11.00 -2.94 8.00
C GLY A 89 -10.16 -3.99 7.26
N ALA A 90 -10.34 -5.27 7.58
CA ALA A 90 -9.68 -6.36 6.88
C ALA A 90 -10.00 -6.41 5.38
N VAL A 91 -11.28 -6.22 5.01
CA VAL A 91 -11.69 -6.15 3.61
C VAL A 91 -11.04 -4.95 2.90
N ALA A 92 -11.02 -3.78 3.55
CA ALA A 92 -10.36 -2.59 3.00
C ALA A 92 -8.85 -2.82 2.77
N ALA A 93 -8.15 -3.43 3.72
CA ALA A 93 -6.73 -3.76 3.60
C ALA A 93 -6.47 -4.79 2.49
N VAL A 94 -7.22 -5.89 2.45
CA VAL A 94 -7.04 -6.96 1.45
C VAL A 94 -7.35 -6.43 0.04
N ALA A 95 -8.52 -5.83 -0.17
CA ALA A 95 -8.90 -5.37 -1.50
C ALA A 95 -8.08 -4.16 -1.94
N GLY A 96 -7.91 -3.18 -1.05
CA GLY A 96 -7.38 -1.89 -1.38
C GLY A 96 -5.86 -1.75 -1.26
N ILE A 97 -5.18 -2.49 -0.37
CA ILE A 97 -3.71 -2.50 -0.30
C ILE A 97 -3.17 -3.64 -1.16
N LEU A 98 -3.50 -4.90 -0.82
CA LEU A 98 -2.94 -6.07 -1.50
C LEU A 98 -3.48 -6.20 -2.92
N GLY A 99 -4.80 -6.17 -3.09
CA GLY A 99 -5.46 -6.30 -4.39
C GLY A 99 -4.94 -5.26 -5.38
N VAL A 100 -5.12 -3.98 -5.08
CA VAL A 100 -4.65 -2.89 -5.95
C VAL A 100 -3.14 -2.96 -6.23
N THR A 101 -2.32 -3.36 -5.26
CA THR A 101 -0.89 -3.56 -5.50
C THR A 101 -0.64 -4.63 -6.55
N GLY A 102 -1.28 -5.80 -6.43
CA GLY A 102 -1.09 -6.92 -7.33
C GLY A 102 -1.65 -6.70 -8.74
N VAL A 103 -2.87 -6.13 -8.88
CA VAL A 103 -3.50 -5.92 -10.21
C VAL A 103 -3.12 -4.60 -10.87
N GLY A 104 -2.73 -3.60 -10.09
CA GLY A 104 -2.46 -2.24 -10.57
C GLY A 104 -0.98 -1.90 -10.58
N ASN A 105 -0.39 -1.75 -9.40
CA ASN A 105 0.95 -1.16 -9.27
C ASN A 105 2.10 -2.09 -9.67
N VAL A 106 2.06 -3.37 -9.30
CA VAL A 106 3.12 -4.34 -9.63
C VAL A 106 3.29 -4.50 -11.14
N PRO A 107 2.23 -4.72 -11.94
CA PRO A 107 2.38 -4.83 -13.40
C PRO A 107 2.94 -3.56 -14.05
N LEU A 108 2.62 -2.38 -13.49
CA LEU A 108 3.19 -1.11 -13.97
C LEU A 108 4.67 -1.00 -13.61
N ASN A 109 5.06 -1.41 -12.40
CA ASN A 109 6.45 -1.41 -11.95
C ASN A 109 7.32 -2.32 -12.82
N GLU A 110 6.86 -3.55 -13.08
CA GLU A 110 7.57 -4.52 -13.93
C GLU A 110 7.78 -3.99 -15.35
N ARG A 111 6.78 -3.32 -15.94
CA ARG A 111 6.91 -2.70 -17.28
C ARG A 111 7.96 -1.60 -17.29
N LEU A 112 7.99 -0.74 -16.27
CA LEU A 112 8.97 0.33 -16.17
C LEU A 112 10.38 -0.24 -15.96
N GLU A 113 10.53 -1.27 -15.13
CA GLU A 113 11.81 -1.96 -14.92
C GLU A 113 12.31 -2.64 -16.21
N ALA A 114 11.43 -3.29 -16.97
CA ALA A 114 11.77 -3.88 -18.26
C ALA A 114 12.19 -2.83 -19.30
N ALA A 115 11.56 -1.66 -19.32
CA ALA A 115 11.99 -0.54 -20.16
C ALA A 115 13.38 -0.02 -19.75
N ALA A 116 13.62 0.13 -18.43
CA ALA A 116 14.91 0.58 -17.91
C ALA A 116 16.05 -0.38 -18.27
N ALA A 117 15.80 -1.69 -18.26
CA ALA A 117 16.78 -2.70 -18.65
C ALA A 117 17.13 -2.68 -20.15
N ARG A 118 16.23 -2.21 -21.03
CA ARG A 118 16.46 -2.14 -22.48
C ARG A 118 17.18 -0.87 -22.94
N GLY A 119 17.16 0.20 -22.14
CA GLY A 119 17.98 1.40 -22.34
C GLY A 119 17.55 2.39 -23.43
N GLY A 120 16.46 2.13 -24.18
CA GLY A 120 16.05 2.96 -25.33
C GLY A 120 14.77 3.78 -25.16
N ASP A 121 13.77 3.30 -24.42
CA ASP A 121 12.39 3.87 -24.41
C ASP A 121 11.92 4.34 -23.02
N LEU A 122 12.85 4.58 -22.09
CA LEU A 122 12.52 4.82 -20.68
C LEU A 122 11.74 6.12 -20.45
N ALA A 123 11.98 7.16 -21.24
CA ALA A 123 11.25 8.42 -21.17
C ALA A 123 9.75 8.27 -21.51
N ASP A 124 9.46 7.50 -22.56
CA ASP A 124 8.08 7.23 -22.99
C ASP A 124 7.39 6.27 -22.01
N ALA A 125 8.12 5.23 -21.58
CA ALA A 125 7.64 4.30 -20.55
C ALA A 125 7.28 5.03 -19.24
N TRP A 126 8.12 5.97 -18.79
CA TRP A 126 7.83 6.81 -17.63
C TRP A 126 6.56 7.64 -17.83
N THR A 127 6.43 8.29 -18.98
CA THR A 127 5.29 9.17 -19.29
C THR A 127 3.96 8.41 -19.30
N ALA A 128 3.95 7.16 -19.78
CA ALA A 128 2.80 6.27 -19.71
C ALA A 128 2.57 5.68 -18.31
N PHE A 129 3.64 5.45 -17.55
CA PHE A 129 3.61 4.83 -16.22
C PHE A 129 3.00 5.73 -15.15
N TRP A 130 3.53 6.95 -14.98
CA TRP A 130 3.32 7.72 -13.75
C TRP A 130 1.85 8.12 -13.50
N PRO A 131 1.01 8.50 -14.49
CA PRO A 131 -0.36 8.94 -14.21
C PRO A 131 -1.21 7.78 -13.68
N ARG A 132 -1.10 6.61 -14.31
CA ARG A 132 -1.86 5.41 -13.94
C ARG A 132 -1.35 4.84 -12.63
N TRP A 133 -0.04 4.82 -12.43
CA TRP A 133 0.55 4.38 -11.17
C TRP A 133 0.10 5.25 -9.99
N LEU A 134 0.08 6.57 -10.18
CA LEU A 134 -0.39 7.53 -9.17
C LEU A 134 -1.86 7.30 -8.80
N ALA A 135 -2.73 7.11 -9.80
CA ALA A 135 -4.15 6.86 -9.56
C ALA A 135 -4.37 5.62 -8.70
N TRP A 136 -3.71 4.50 -9.03
CA TRP A 136 -3.76 3.29 -8.20
C TRP A 136 -3.16 3.52 -6.82
N ASN A 137 -2.08 4.29 -6.72
CA ASN A 137 -1.46 4.58 -5.44
C ASN A 137 -2.38 5.37 -4.50
N HIS A 138 -3.17 6.31 -5.02
CA HIS A 138 -4.19 7.01 -4.22
C HIS A 138 -5.23 6.05 -3.65
N VAL A 139 -5.68 5.06 -4.42
CA VAL A 139 -6.62 4.04 -3.92
C VAL A 139 -6.00 3.28 -2.75
N ARG A 140 -4.72 2.87 -2.85
CA ARG A 140 -4.02 2.17 -1.77
C ARG A 140 -3.87 3.04 -0.52
N THR A 141 -3.56 4.33 -0.70
CA THR A 141 -3.48 5.29 0.40
C THR A 141 -4.81 5.40 1.15
N VAL A 142 -5.91 5.61 0.42
CA VAL A 142 -7.24 5.74 1.01
C VAL A 142 -7.65 4.44 1.70
N ALA A 143 -7.37 3.29 1.10
CA ALA A 143 -7.65 1.98 1.70
C ALA A 143 -6.87 1.76 3.00
N GLY A 144 -5.59 2.12 3.06
CA GLY A 144 -4.78 2.04 4.28
C GLY A 144 -5.31 2.94 5.39
N ALA A 145 -5.64 4.19 5.07
CA ALA A 145 -6.23 5.13 6.03
C ALA A 145 -7.62 4.66 6.51
N ALA A 146 -8.47 4.18 5.60
CA ALA A 146 -9.79 3.66 5.95
C ALA A 146 -9.68 2.41 6.82
N SER A 147 -8.80 1.46 6.49
CA SER A 147 -8.55 0.29 7.32
C SER A 147 -8.09 0.67 8.72
N ALA A 148 -7.16 1.64 8.84
CA ALA A 148 -6.69 2.12 10.13
C ALA A 148 -7.81 2.73 10.96
N ALA A 149 -8.65 3.57 10.35
CA ALA A 149 -9.80 4.17 11.01
C ALA A 149 -10.85 3.13 11.45
N LEU A 150 -11.16 2.15 10.60
CA LEU A 150 -12.10 1.07 10.91
C LEU A 150 -11.60 0.19 12.07
N LEU A 151 -10.31 -0.09 12.13
CA LEU A 151 -9.71 -0.84 13.24
C LEU A 151 -9.68 -0.02 14.54
N ALA A 152 -9.51 1.29 14.46
CA ALA A 152 -9.67 2.18 15.61
C ALA A 152 -11.13 2.22 16.10
N LEU A 153 -12.11 2.26 15.19
CA LEU A 153 -13.54 2.18 15.53
C LEU A 153 -13.93 0.83 16.13
N ALA A 154 -13.22 -0.25 15.80
CA ALA A 154 -13.42 -1.56 16.40
C ALA A 154 -13.05 -1.63 17.90
N LEU A 155 -12.40 -0.59 18.44
CA LEU A 155 -11.96 -0.50 19.84
C LEU A 155 -12.87 0.37 20.73
N VAL A 156 -13.91 0.98 20.15
CA VAL A 156 -14.85 1.89 20.80
C VAL A 156 -16.22 1.23 20.90
#